data_AF-A0A7X2V489-F1
#
_entry.id   AF-A0A7X2V489-F1
#
_cell.length_a   1.000
_cell.length_b   1.000
_cell.length_c   1.000
_cell.angle_alpha   90.00
_cell.angle_beta   90.00
_cell.angle_gamma   90.00
#
_symmetry.space_group_name_H-M   'P 1'
#
loop_
_entity.id
_entity.type
_entity.pdbx_description
1 polymer ?
#
loop_
_entity_poly.entity_id
_entity_poly.type
_entity_poly.pdbx_seq_one_letter_code
_entity_poly.pdbx_strand_id
1 'polypeptide(L)' 'MEVLTQKLFIKEKVERIMSGYSAYAESPEMASLLKKEISKLKLSVYEDVTDIGSWFIPEASGSGGPSAS' A
#
# COMPACT_ATOMS: atom_id res chain seq x y z
N MET A 1 13.46 -22.15 2.22
CA MET A 1 12.32 -21.44 2.82
C MET A 1 11.90 -20.37 1.84
N GLU A 2 10.74 -20.62 1.22
CA GLU A 2 9.82 -19.71 0.52
C GLU A 2 10.39 -18.62 -0.40
N VAL A 3 10.60 -19.01 -1.67
CA VAL A 3 10.62 -18.10 -2.83
C VAL A 3 9.18 -17.60 -3.05
N LEU A 4 8.70 -16.71 -2.18
CA LEU A 4 7.42 -16.04 -2.37
C LEU A 4 7.58 -15.08 -3.56
N THR A 5 7.08 -15.53 -4.71
CA THR A 5 7.00 -14.78 -5.96
C THR A 5 6.63 -13.32 -5.66
N GLN A 6 7.45 -12.35 -6.06
CA GLN A 6 7.29 -10.91 -5.76
C GLN A 6 5.84 -10.41 -5.81
N LYS A 7 5.03 -10.96 -6.73
CA LYS A 7 3.58 -10.74 -6.86
C LYS A 7 2.77 -10.97 -5.57
N LEU A 8 3.04 -12.02 -4.80
CA LEU A 8 2.36 -12.31 -3.53
C LEU A 8 2.64 -11.20 -2.51
N PHE A 9 3.89 -10.73 -2.46
CA PHE A 9 4.32 -9.67 -1.56
C PHE A 9 3.67 -8.31 -1.91
N ILE A 10 3.55 -8.00 -3.21
CA ILE A 10 2.80 -6.82 -3.66
C ILE A 10 1.35 -6.93 -3.23
N LYS A 11 0.71 -8.07 -3.48
CA LYS A 11 -0.70 -8.29 -3.16
C LYS A 11 -0.98 -8.11 -1.67
N GLU A 12 -0.17 -8.71 -0.81
CA GLU A 12 -0.28 -8.57 0.65
C GLU A 12 -0.15 -7.10 1.09
N LYS A 13 0.83 -6.36 0.54
CA LYS A 13 0.99 -4.92 0.84
C LYS A 13 -0.21 -4.09 0.38
N VAL A 14 -0.77 -4.38 -0.80
CA VAL A 14 -1.99 -3.72 -1.28
C VAL A 14 -3.17 -4.03 -0.35
N GLU A 15 -3.34 -5.26 0.10
CA GLU A 15 -4.39 -5.65 1.05
C GLU A 15 -4.24 -4.92 2.40
N ARG A 16 -3.00 -4.69 2.85
CA ARG A 16 -2.71 -3.86 4.02
C ARG A 16 -3.14 -2.40 3.82
N ILE A 17 -2.81 -1.81 2.67
CA ILE A 17 -3.23 -0.45 2.28
C ILE A 17 -4.76 -0.36 2.23
N MET A 18 -5.43 -1.34 1.65
CA MET A 18 -6.90 -1.43 1.63
C MET A 18 -7.51 -1.52 3.03
N SER A 19 -6.81 -2.16 3.96
CA SER A 19 -7.21 -2.26 5.36
C SER A 19 -6.87 -1.01 6.18
N GLY A 20 -6.32 0.04 5.56
CA GLY A 20 -5.95 1.29 6.22
C GLY A 20 -4.55 1.30 6.84
N TYR A 21 -3.69 0.32 6.52
CA TYR A 21 -2.30 0.28 6.99
C TYR A 21 -1.32 0.79 5.94
N SER A 22 -0.26 1.47 6.38
CA SER A 22 0.83 1.87 5.50
C SER A 22 1.68 0.67 5.05
N ALA A 23 2.19 0.71 3.81
CA ALA A 23 3.13 -0.27 3.29
C ALA A 23 4.43 0.40 2.81
N TYR A 24 5.57 -0.20 3.16
CA TYR A 24 6.88 0.22 2.70
C TYR A 24 7.33 -0.56 1.48
N ALA A 25 7.89 0.11 0.48
CA ALA A 25 8.52 -0.48 -0.69
C ALA A 25 10.04 -0.35 -0.57
N GLU A 26 10.70 -1.50 -0.41
CA GLU A 26 12.16 -1.59 -0.22
C GLU A 26 12.96 -1.28 -1.49
N SER A 27 12.30 -1.37 -2.65
CA SER A 27 12.92 -1.16 -3.96
C SER A 27 12.00 -0.35 -4.88
N PRO A 28 12.56 0.44 -5.82
CA PRO A 28 11.77 1.21 -6.78
C PRO A 28 10.90 0.33 -7.69
N GLU A 29 11.33 -0.90 -7.95
CA GLU A 29 10.56 -1.89 -8.70
C GLU A 29 9.28 -2.29 -7.93
N MET A 30 9.40 -2.50 -6.62
CA MET A 30 8.28 -2.80 -5.73
C MET A 30 7.31 -1.62 -5.64
N ALA A 31 7.83 -0.40 -5.52
CA ALA A 31 7.03 0.83 -5.51
C ALA A 31 6.23 0.98 -6.81
N SER A 32 6.87 0.74 -7.95
CA SER A 32 6.22 0.80 -9.27
C SER A 32 5.09 -0.24 -9.42
N LEU A 33 5.29 -1.45 -8.89
CA LEU A 33 4.26 -2.50 -8.88
C LEU A 33 3.10 -2.15 -7.96
N LEU A 34 3.38 -1.68 -6.74
CA LEU A 34 2.36 -1.22 -5.79
C LEU A 34 1.52 -0.09 -6.39
N LYS A 35 2.16 0.93 -6.96
CA LYS A 35 1.50 2.06 -7.61
C LYS A 35 0.55 1.61 -8.72
N LYS A 36 0.96 0.64 -9.55
CA LYS A 36 0.08 0.05 -10.58
C LYS A 36 -1.16 -0.61 -9.98
N GLU A 37 -0.99 -1.44 -8.95
CA GLU A 37 -2.12 -2.14 -8.33
C GLU A 37 -3.06 -1.16 -7.60
N ILE A 38 -2.52 -0.24 -6.82
CA ILE A 38 -3.26 0.82 -6.12
C ILE A 38 -4.06 1.67 -7.12
N SER A 39 -3.43 2.07 -8.24
CA SER A 39 -4.10 2.84 -9.30
C SER A 39 -5.22 2.05 -9.99
N LYS A 40 -5.03 0.75 -10.24
CA LYS A 40 -6.11 -0.12 -10.76
C LYS A 40 -7.30 -0.19 -9.80
N LEU A 41 -7.02 -0.21 -8.50
CA LEU A 41 -8.02 -0.26 -7.43
C LEU A 41 -8.62 1.12 -7.11
N LYS A 42 -8.11 2.19 -7.74
CA LYS A 42 -8.48 3.59 -7.46
C LYS A 42 -8.42 3.95 -5.97
N LEU A 43 -7.46 3.36 -5.26
CA LEU A 43 -7.20 3.68 -3.86
C LEU A 43 -6.50 5.03 -3.78
N SER A 44 -6.91 5.84 -2.80
CA SER A 44 -6.26 7.12 -2.55
C SER A 44 -5.21 6.90 -1.47
N VAL A 45 -3.95 7.03 -1.87
CA VAL A 45 -2.78 6.81 -1.02
C VAL A 45 -1.80 7.95 -1.23
N TYR A 46 -1.12 8.32 -0.17
CA TYR A 46 0.02 9.21 -0.20
C TYR A 46 1.31 8.39 -0.42
N GLU A 47 2.06 8.75 -1.45
CA GLU A 47 3.36 8.16 -1.77
C GLU A 47 4.47 9.10 -1.26
N ASP A 48 5.27 8.62 -0.29
CA ASP A 48 6.43 9.33 0.24
C ASP A 48 7.71 8.66 -0.24
N VAL A 49 8.44 9.30 -1.15
CA VAL A 49 9.66 8.74 -1.76
C VAL A 49 10.88 9.23 -0.99
N THR A 50 11.71 8.28 -0.53
CA THR A 50 12.94 8.52 0.23
C THR A 50 14.14 7.89 -0.46
N ASP A 51 15.36 8.25 -0.05
CA ASP A 51 16.62 7.70 -0.60
C ASP A 51 16.75 6.17 -0.48
N ILE A 52 16.04 5.55 0.48
CA ILE A 52 16.12 4.12 0.77
C ILE A 52 14.90 3.31 0.30
N GLY A 53 13.85 3.98 -0.19
CA GLY A 53 12.60 3.33 -0.60
C GLY A 53 11.40 4.28 -0.60
N SER A 54 10.20 3.73 -0.78
CA SER A 54 8.96 4.53 -0.86
C SER A 54 7.91 4.03 0.13
N TRP A 55 7.27 4.95 0.85
CA TRP A 55 6.13 4.66 1.70
C TRP A 55 4.82 4.91 0.96
N PHE A 56 3.86 4.01 1.15
CA PHE A 56 2.50 4.14 0.66
C PHE A 56 1.56 4.17 1.86
N ILE A 57 1.00 5.34 2.14
CA ILE A 57 0.14 5.59 3.30
C ILE A 57 -1.27 5.79 2.77
N PRO A 58 -2.23 4.88 3.05
CA PRO A 58 -3.61 5.10 2.63
C PRO A 58 -4.16 6.36 3.29
N GLU A 59 -4.87 7.17 2.53
CA GLU A 59 -5.69 8.22 3.13
C GLU A 59 -6.73 7.50 3.99
N ALA A 60 -6.65 7.68 5.31
CA ALA A 60 -7.47 6.98 6.29
C ALA A 60 -8.95 7.37 6.14
N SER A 61 -9.61 6.93 5.08
CA SER A 61 -11.06 7.01 4.93
C SER A 61 -11.67 5.82 5.65
N GLY A 62 -11.50 5.85 6.96
CA GLY A 62 -11.77 4.75 7.87
C GLY A 62 -11.89 5.19 9.31
N SER A 63 -12.13 6.49 9.56
CA SER A 63 -12.90 6.93 10.72
C SER A 63 -14.36 6.49 10.55
N GLY A 64 -14.60 5.19 10.42
CA GLY A 64 -15.85 4.57 10.83
C GLY A 64 -15.89 4.49 12.35
N GLY A 65 -15.65 5.60 13.05
CA GLY A 65 -16.18 5.77 14.38
C GLY A 65 -17.70 5.89 14.20
N PRO A 66 -18.53 5.23 15.02
CA PRO A 66 -19.98 5.35 14.88
C PRO A 66 -20.34 6.84 14.91
N SER A 67 -20.92 7.33 13.83
CA SER A 67 -21.69 8.57 13.85
C SER A 67 -22.84 8.33 14.82
N ALA A 68 -22.60 8.62 16.11
CA ALA A 68 -23.63 8.69 17.10
C ALA A 68 -24.44 9.95 16.80
N SER A 69 -25.52 9.76 16.04
CA SER A 69 -26.64 10.69 15.91
C SER A 69 -27.37 10.87 17.25
#